data_AF-A0A3M2ZV86-F1
#
_entry.id   AF-A0A3M2ZV86-F1
#
_cell.length_a   1.000
_cell.length_b   1.000
_cell.length_c   1.000
_cell.angle_alpha   90.00
_cell.angle_beta   90.00
_cell.angle_gamma   90.00
#
_symmetry.space_group_name_H-M   'P 1'
#
loop_
_entity.id
_entity.type
_entity.pdbx_description
1 polymer ?
#
loop_
_entity_poly.entity_id
_entity_poly.type
_entity_poly.pdbx_seq_one_letter_code
_entity_poly.pdbx_strand_id
1 'polypeptide(L)'
;MVTTGALLHGDRERFLRHDETEHPLALQLGGSTAAGLAACARLAEAAGYDEVNLNVGCPSDRVQNNMIGACLMAHPQLVADCV
;
A
#
# COMPACT_ATOMS: atom_id res chain seq x y z
N MET A 1 3.79 5.07 4.38
CA MET A 1 3.64 3.87 3.52
C MET A 1 3.56 2.64 4.40
N VAL A 2 2.52 1.83 4.22
CA VAL A 2 2.31 0.57 4.94
C VAL A 2 2.47 -0.58 3.95
N THR A 3 3.24 -1.62 4.30
CA THR A 3 3.40 -2.76 3.39
C THR A 3 2.18 -3.68 3.43
N THR A 4 1.87 -4.36 2.32
CA THR A 4 0.77 -5.33 2.28
C THR A 4 0.94 -6.42 3.34
N GLY A 5 2.17 -6.90 3.56
CA GLY A 5 2.45 -7.89 4.61
C GLY A 5 2.11 -7.40 6.02
N ALA A 6 2.31 -6.11 6.31
CA ALA A 6 1.98 -5.54 7.63
C ALA A 6 0.46 -5.50 7.87
N LEU A 7 -0.34 -5.21 6.85
CA LEU A 7 -1.81 -5.23 6.98
C LEU A 7 -2.37 -6.66 6.95
N LEU A 8 -1.84 -7.54 6.11
CA LEU A 8 -2.39 -8.89 5.97
C LEU A 8 -2.08 -9.77 7.19
N HIS A 9 -0.88 -9.62 7.77
CA HIS A 9 -0.36 -10.53 8.79
C HIS A 9 0.03 -9.86 10.11
N GLY A 10 0.05 -8.52 10.17
CA GLY A 10 0.37 -7.77 11.37
C GLY A 10 -0.85 -7.21 12.09
N ASP A 11 -0.60 -6.24 12.97
CA ASP A 11 -1.62 -5.54 13.74
C ASP A 11 -2.31 -4.46 12.89
N ARG A 12 -3.43 -4.83 12.27
CA ARG A 12 -4.20 -3.97 11.36
C ARG A 12 -4.66 -2.68 12.01
N GLU A 13 -5.20 -2.76 13.22
CA GLU A 13 -5.72 -1.60 13.96
C GLU A 13 -4.62 -0.57 14.16
N ARG A 14 -3.43 -1.02 14.56
CA ARG A 14 -2.27 -0.12 14.70
C ARG A 14 -1.92 0.62 13.41
N PHE A 15 -2.05 -0.02 12.25
CA PHE A 15 -1.65 0.56 10.96
C PHE A 15 -2.75 1.35 10.26
N LEU A 16 -4.03 1.09 10.56
CA LEU A 16 -5.17 1.73 9.91
C LEU A 16 -5.84 2.80 10.77
N ARG A 17 -5.53 2.87 12.08
CA ARG A 17 -6.10 3.88 12.97
C ARG A 17 -5.75 5.31 12.52
N HIS A 18 -6.77 6.13 12.38
CA HIS A 18 -6.72 7.57 12.14
C HIS A 18 -7.88 8.26 12.88
N ASP A 19 -7.86 9.58 12.92
CA ASP A 19 -8.94 10.43 13.45
C ASP A 19 -9.76 11.03 12.30
N GLU A 20 -11.06 11.24 12.53
CA GLU A 20 -11.97 11.86 11.56
C GLU A 20 -11.52 13.25 11.09
N THR A 21 -10.73 13.96 11.89
CA THR A 21 -10.17 15.27 11.52
C THR A 21 -9.05 15.21 10.48
N GLU A 22 -8.56 14.00 10.13
CA GLU A 22 -7.50 13.81 9.14
C GLU A 22 -8.03 13.78 7.69
N HIS A 23 -9.34 13.71 7.49
CA HIS A 23 -9.94 13.68 6.16
C HIS A 23 -9.77 15.01 5.40
N PRO A 24 -9.51 14.98 4.07
CA PRO A 24 -9.38 13.78 3.24
C PRO A 24 -8.03 13.07 3.41
N LEU A 25 -8.07 11.74 3.53
CA LEU A 25 -6.93 10.90 3.92
C LEU A 25 -6.69 9.74 2.94
N ALA A 26 -5.43 9.61 2.52
CA ALA A 26 -4.97 8.54 1.63
C ALA A 26 -4.10 7.51 2.37
N LEU A 27 -4.36 6.22 2.16
CA LEU A 27 -3.45 5.16 2.59
C LEU A 27 -2.49 4.81 1.46
N GLN A 28 -1.19 5.07 1.66
CA GLN A 28 -0.17 4.61 0.73
C GLN A 28 0.32 3.19 1.05
N LEU A 29 0.08 2.26 0.13
CA LEU A 29 0.47 0.85 0.20
C LEU A 29 1.82 0.58 -0.47
N GLY A 30 2.58 -0.36 0.09
CA GLY A 30 3.77 -0.95 -0.52
C GLY A 30 3.60 -2.44 -0.77
N GLY A 31 3.60 -2.87 -2.02
CA GLY A 31 3.48 -4.27 -2.42
C GLY A 31 3.63 -4.44 -3.94
N SER A 32 3.73 -5.68 -4.38
CA SER A 32 3.91 -6.06 -5.80
C SER A 32 3.02 -7.20 -6.26
N THR A 33 2.02 -7.58 -5.47
CA THR A 33 1.05 -8.61 -5.84
C THR A 33 -0.34 -8.02 -5.90
N ALA A 34 -1.02 -8.18 -7.04
CA ALA A 34 -2.37 -7.68 -7.26
C ALA A 34 -3.35 -8.17 -6.17
N ALA A 35 -3.28 -9.46 -5.82
CA ALA A 35 -4.13 -10.05 -4.78
C ALA A 35 -3.90 -9.42 -3.39
N GLY A 36 -2.62 -9.20 -3.02
CA GLY A 36 -2.27 -8.61 -1.73
C GLY A 36 -2.68 -7.14 -1.64
N LEU A 37 -2.44 -6.37 -2.71
CA LEU A 37 -2.83 -4.97 -2.81
C LEU A 37 -4.36 -4.80 -2.79
N ALA A 38 -5.09 -5.61 -3.57
CA ALA A 38 -6.55 -5.58 -3.58
C ALA A 38 -7.16 -5.94 -2.20
N ALA A 39 -6.57 -6.90 -1.48
CA ALA A 39 -6.99 -7.21 -0.12
C ALA A 39 -6.75 -6.04 0.85
N CYS A 40 -5.60 -5.37 0.74
CA CYS A 40 -5.29 -4.20 1.57
C CYS A 40 -6.14 -2.97 1.21
N ALA A 41 -6.46 -2.77 -0.07
CA ALA A 41 -7.35 -1.69 -0.51
C ALA A 41 -8.75 -1.83 0.11
N ARG A 42 -9.30 -3.06 0.15
CA ARG A 42 -10.57 -3.34 0.85
C ARG A 42 -10.51 -3.07 2.35
N LEU A 43 -9.36 -3.35 2.99
CA LEU A 43 -9.15 -3.01 4.40
C LEU A 43 -9.10 -1.49 4.61
N ALA A 44 -8.48 -0.75 3.68
CA ALA A 44 -8.41 0.71 3.73
C ALA A 44 -9.80 1.35 3.58
N GLU A 45 -10.57 0.90 2.59
CA GLU A 45 -11.96 1.34 2.37
C GLU A 45 -12.82 1.05 3.61
N ALA A 46 -12.75 -0.17 4.16
CA ALA A 46 -13.48 -0.53 5.38
C ALA A 46 -13.05 0.28 6.62
N ALA A 47 -11.80 0.77 6.65
CA ALA A 47 -11.31 1.62 7.71
C ALA A 47 -11.68 3.11 7.54
N GLY A 48 -12.20 3.52 6.38
CA GLY A 48 -12.66 4.89 6.12
C GLY A 48 -11.73 5.77 5.27
N TYR A 49 -10.64 5.23 4.71
CA TYR A 49 -9.74 6.02 3.85
C TYR A 49 -10.44 6.48 2.55
N ASP A 50 -10.16 7.72 2.13
CA ASP A 50 -10.73 8.31 0.92
C ASP A 50 -9.99 7.90 -0.37
N GLU A 51 -8.72 7.51 -0.24
CA GLU A 51 -7.87 7.10 -1.36
C GLU A 51 -6.93 5.95 -0.96
N VAL A 52 -6.68 5.04 -1.92
CA VAL A 52 -5.59 4.06 -1.84
C VAL A 52 -4.52 4.40 -2.89
N ASN A 53 -3.29 4.60 -2.43
CA ASN A 53 -2.16 5.01 -3.26
C ASN A 53 -1.09 3.90 -3.32
N LEU A 54 -0.64 3.49 -4.51
CA LEU A 54 0.45 2.52 -4.65
C LEU A 54 1.81 3.23 -4.65
N ASN A 55 2.70 2.87 -3.72
CA ASN A 55 4.07 3.40 -3.70
C ASN A 55 4.91 2.79 -4.83
N VAL A 56 5.12 3.58 -5.87
CA VAL A 56 6.05 3.29 -6.99
C VAL A 56 7.24 4.24 -7.02
N GLY A 57 7.54 4.95 -5.92
CA GLY A 57 8.48 6.09 -5.93
C GLY A 57 9.65 6.02 -4.94
N CYS A 58 9.59 5.19 -3.90
CA CYS A 58 10.66 5.15 -2.90
C CYS A 58 11.90 4.39 -3.43
N PRO A 59 13.11 4.98 -3.43
CA PRO A 59 14.31 4.33 -3.95
C PRO A 59 15.15 3.62 -2.86
N SER A 60 14.68 3.52 -1.61
CA SER A 60 15.50 2.97 -0.52
C SER A 60 15.77 1.47 -0.67
N ASP A 61 16.95 1.01 -0.23
CA ASP A 61 17.35 -0.40 -0.28
C ASP A 61 16.32 -1.35 0.36
N ARG A 62 15.70 -0.91 1.46
CA ARG A 62 14.69 -1.69 2.19
C ARG A 62 13.47 -2.03 1.34
N VAL A 63 13.02 -1.11 0.49
CA VAL A 63 11.84 -1.34 -0.37
C VAL A 63 12.21 -2.07 -1.65
N GLN A 64 13.39 -1.77 -2.22
CA GLN A 64 13.90 -2.42 -3.42
C GLN A 64 14.05 -3.93 -3.24
N ASN A 65 14.63 -4.36 -2.10
CA ASN A 65 14.81 -5.78 -1.78
C ASN A 65 13.50 -6.57 -1.60
N ASN A 66 12.35 -5.89 -1.52
CA ASN A 66 11.04 -6.50 -1.36
C ASN A 66 10.12 -6.30 -2.58
N MET A 67 10.66 -5.83 -3.72
CA MET A 67 9.86 -5.46 -4.91
C MET A 67 8.77 -4.43 -4.57
N ILE A 68 9.17 -3.31 -3.96
CA ILE A 68 8.30 -2.19 -3.59
C ILE A 68 8.99 -0.88 -3.97
N GLY A 69 8.24 0.15 -4.33
CA GLY A 69 8.79 1.48 -4.59
C GLY A 69 9.33 1.65 -6.00
N ALA A 70 10.37 2.46 -6.16
CA ALA A 70 10.88 2.91 -7.46
C ALA A 70 11.33 1.76 -8.37
N CYS A 71 11.73 0.60 -7.80
CA CYS A 71 12.09 -0.57 -8.60
C CYS A 71 10.90 -1.08 -9.44
N LEU A 72 9.65 -0.82 -9.04
CA LEU A 72 8.46 -1.19 -9.81
C LEU A 72 8.32 -0.39 -11.10
N MET A 73 8.94 0.79 -11.21
CA MET A 73 8.94 1.56 -12.47
C MET A 73 9.65 0.81 -13.61
N ALA A 74 10.55 -0.13 -13.30
CA ALA A 74 11.17 -1.02 -14.30
C ALA A 74 10.23 -2.16 -14.76
N HIS A 75 9.06 -2.32 -14.12
CA HIS A 75 8.09 -3.38 -14.37
C HIS A 75 6.69 -2.81 -14.62
N PRO A 76 6.48 -2.06 -15.72
CA PRO A 76 5.22 -1.36 -15.96
C PRO A 76 4.00 -2.28 -16.06
N GLN A 77 4.14 -3.50 -16.61
CA GLN A 77 3.03 -4.47 -16.64
C GLN A 77 2.64 -4.94 -15.23
N LEU A 78 3.62 -5.15 -14.35
CA LEU A 78 3.36 -5.53 -12.97
C LEU A 78 2.60 -4.41 -12.23
N VAL A 79 2.98 -3.15 -12.47
CA VAL A 79 2.25 -2.00 -11.92
C VAL A 79 0.83 -1.96 -12.47
N ALA A 80 0.65 -2.18 -13.78
CA ALA A 80 -0.67 -2.21 -14.42
C ALA A 80 -1.58 -3.31 -13.86
N ASP A 81 -1.04 -4.49 -13.58
CA ASP A 81 -1.81 -5.60 -12.98
C ASP A 81 -2.23 -5.30 -11.52
N CYS A 82 -1.60 -4.31 -10.88
CA CYS A 82 -1.82 -3.95 -9.49
C CYS A 82 -2.76 -2.75 -9.27
N VAL A 83 -3.21 -2.08 -10.33
CA VAL A 83 -4.05 -0.86 -10.29
C VAL A 83 -5.43 -1.06 -10.91
#